data_AF-A0A6C0CN45-F1
#
_entry.id   AF-A0A6C0CN45-F1
#
_cell.length_a   1.000
_cell.length_b   1.000
_cell.length_c   1.000
_cell.angle_alpha   90.00
_cell.angle_beta   90.00
_cell.angle_gamma   90.00
#
_symmetry.space_group_name_H-M   'P 1'
#
loop_
_entity.id
_entity.type
_entity.pdbx_description
1 polymer ?
#
loop_
_entity_poly.entity_id
_entity_poly.type
_entity_poly.pdbx_seq_one_letter_code
_entity_poly.pdbx_strand_id
1 'polypeptide(L)'
;MDGEKPVIEQIQDSIPSGEDMKNTVYDGVDGVSSSLTEMKQSIRDSLEDFSNTSVSEASNDFLTSNSLLAKFSFILLVVIIFMIVLKIMISILGYFLTPSSNPYIIKGALNGNDKVIVPQDPSNLESAPVLKSNDRHRGVEFTWSVWLFLNTASTASTPQNIFVKGNENFDATTGLNLMNGPGLYVEKIDTADSADNTQYNLVLMMDHNGGQETTGNNNGRDRITVESIPIRKWVHVAVRLQNTLLDVYVNGTIAKRHNMLNAPKQNFNDVTVCGNTGFPGKLADLRYYSYAMNVFEINNVVMFGPNTRPSDLSIDSRAKTGTYSYLSNMWYSDKY
;
A
#
# COMPACT_ATOMS: atom_id res chain seq x y z
N MET A 1 43.25 -104.01 -9.45
CA MET A 1 42.21 -104.13 -8.42
C MET A 1 42.54 -103.13 -7.34
N ASP A 2 41.49 -102.47 -6.87
CA ASP A 2 41.43 -101.46 -5.82
C ASP A 2 41.98 -100.09 -6.24
N GLY A 3 41.19 -99.05 -6.42
CA GLY A 3 39.78 -98.83 -6.10
C GLY A 3 39.61 -97.33 -6.00
N GLU A 4 38.90 -96.73 -6.96
CA GLU A 4 38.49 -95.32 -6.86
C GLU A 4 37.75 -95.12 -5.55
N LYS A 5 38.30 -94.26 -4.69
CA LYS A 5 37.59 -93.80 -3.49
C LYS A 5 36.42 -92.91 -3.92
N PRO A 6 35.25 -93.03 -3.28
CA PRO A 6 34.01 -92.39 -3.73
C PRO A 6 34.09 -90.86 -3.62
N VAL A 7 33.46 -90.19 -4.60
CA VAL A 7 33.33 -88.73 -4.79
C VAL A 7 32.91 -87.96 -3.53
N ILE A 8 32.33 -88.64 -2.54
CA ILE A 8 31.88 -88.06 -1.26
C ILE A 8 33.06 -87.61 -0.37
N GLU A 9 34.26 -88.22 -0.47
CA GLU A 9 35.44 -87.79 0.30
C GLU A 9 36.18 -86.58 -0.32
N GLN A 10 36.01 -86.30 -1.62
CA GLN A 10 36.67 -85.15 -2.28
C GLN A 10 35.90 -83.82 -2.13
N ILE A 11 34.63 -83.90 -1.73
CA ILE A 11 33.79 -82.71 -1.50
C ILE A 11 34.01 -82.13 -0.09
N GLN A 12 34.55 -82.91 0.86
CA GLN A 12 34.76 -82.45 2.23
C GLN A 12 36.01 -81.58 2.41
N ASP A 13 36.98 -81.66 1.50
CA ASP A 13 38.21 -80.84 1.49
C ASP A 13 38.13 -79.56 0.64
N SER A 14 36.98 -79.28 0.01
CA SER A 14 36.77 -78.10 -0.84
C SER A 14 35.76 -77.09 -0.27
N ILE A 15 35.31 -77.30 0.97
CA ILE A 15 34.49 -76.32 1.69
C ILE A 15 35.44 -75.48 2.56
N PRO A 16 35.59 -74.17 2.29
CA PRO A 16 36.44 -73.32 3.11
C PRO A 16 35.96 -73.35 4.56
N SER A 17 36.89 -73.53 5.50
CA SER A 17 36.57 -73.53 6.92
C SER A 17 36.06 -72.15 7.35
N GLY A 18 35.23 -72.08 8.39
CA GLY A 18 34.69 -70.81 8.91
C GLY A 18 35.76 -69.83 9.41
N GLU A 19 37.00 -70.27 9.60
CA GLU A 19 38.16 -69.41 9.91
C GLU A 19 38.78 -68.80 8.64
N ASP A 20 38.84 -69.51 7.52
CA ASP A 20 39.41 -69.00 6.25
C ASP A 20 38.50 -67.94 5.60
N MET A 21 37.18 -68.08 5.78
CA MET A 21 36.20 -67.07 5.38
C MET A 21 36.21 -65.82 6.26
N LYS A 22 36.60 -65.95 7.54
CA LYS A 22 36.74 -64.78 8.42
C LYS A 22 37.91 -63.91 7.98
N ASN A 23 39.08 -64.51 7.76
CA ASN A 23 40.29 -63.74 7.39
C ASN A 23 40.15 -63.06 6.01
N THR A 24 39.51 -63.71 5.04
CA THR A 24 39.26 -63.12 3.70
C THR A 24 38.26 -61.96 3.73
N VAL A 25 37.29 -61.98 4.66
CA VAL A 25 36.32 -60.89 4.84
C VAL A 25 36.90 -59.74 5.67
N TYR A 26 37.79 -60.02 6.63
CA TYR A 26 38.49 -58.97 7.37
C TYR A 26 39.50 -58.21 6.49
N ASP A 27 40.25 -58.89 5.63
CA ASP A 27 41.21 -58.24 4.71
C ASP A 27 40.52 -57.39 3.63
N GLY A 28 39.31 -57.77 3.18
CA GLY A 28 38.51 -57.00 2.21
C GLY A 28 37.80 -55.79 2.81
N VAL A 29 37.42 -55.84 4.10
CA VAL A 29 36.78 -54.73 4.81
C VAL A 29 37.83 -53.71 5.29
N ASP A 30 39.03 -54.16 5.64
CA ASP A 30 40.12 -53.28 6.06
C ASP A 30 40.69 -52.46 4.89
N GLY A 31 40.78 -53.03 3.68
CA GLY A 31 41.19 -52.30 2.46
C GLY A 31 40.17 -51.23 1.99
N VAL A 32 38.88 -51.45 2.24
CA VAL A 32 37.83 -50.45 1.97
C VAL A 32 37.79 -49.39 3.08
N SER A 33 38.04 -49.77 4.33
CA SER A 33 38.14 -48.83 5.44
C SER A 33 39.37 -47.92 5.35
N SER A 34 40.52 -48.45 4.88
CA SER A 34 41.74 -47.69 4.64
C SER A 34 41.54 -46.72 3.48
N SER A 35 40.95 -47.17 2.36
CA SER A 35 40.61 -46.31 1.22
C SER A 35 39.61 -45.20 1.59
N LEU A 36 38.60 -45.50 2.42
CA LEU A 36 37.65 -44.50 2.95
C LEU A 36 38.31 -43.54 3.94
N THR A 37 39.28 -44.01 4.72
CA THR A 37 40.02 -43.19 5.68
C THR A 37 41.00 -42.28 4.97
N GLU A 38 41.70 -42.78 3.96
CA GLU A 38 42.57 -42.00 3.07
C GLU A 38 41.77 -40.98 2.27
N MET A 39 40.59 -41.32 1.77
CA MET A 39 39.69 -40.36 1.11
C MET A 39 39.18 -39.28 2.08
N LYS A 40 38.79 -39.67 3.30
CA LYS A 40 38.39 -38.71 4.35
C LYS A 40 39.53 -37.82 4.78
N GLN A 41 40.76 -38.34 4.79
CA GLN A 41 41.96 -37.60 5.14
C GLN A 41 42.32 -36.64 4.01
N SER A 42 42.34 -37.09 2.75
CA SER A 42 42.55 -36.26 1.57
C SER A 42 41.52 -35.12 1.42
N ILE A 43 40.25 -35.37 1.75
CA ILE A 43 39.21 -34.34 1.80
C ILE A 43 39.45 -33.36 2.94
N ARG A 44 39.93 -33.83 4.10
CA ARG A 44 40.25 -32.97 5.25
C ARG A 44 41.47 -32.10 4.95
N ASP A 45 42.51 -32.69 4.38
CA ASP A 45 43.74 -32.00 3.99
C ASP A 45 43.45 -30.96 2.89
N SER A 46 42.59 -31.30 1.91
CA SER A 46 42.13 -30.34 0.90
C SER A 46 41.30 -29.19 1.50
N LEU A 47 40.51 -29.47 2.54
CA LEU A 47 39.70 -28.47 3.24
C LEU A 47 40.54 -27.58 4.16
N GLU A 48 41.59 -28.15 4.75
CA GLU A 48 42.56 -27.47 5.62
C GLU A 48 43.53 -26.60 4.80
N ASP A 49 43.94 -27.04 3.61
CA ASP A 49 44.66 -26.20 2.65
C ASP A 49 43.79 -25.03 2.16
N PHE A 50 42.49 -25.25 1.93
CA PHE A 50 41.54 -24.18 1.60
C PHE A 50 41.30 -23.20 2.76
N SER A 51 41.37 -23.65 4.01
CA SER A 51 41.14 -22.81 5.19
C SER A 51 42.39 -22.04 5.64
N ASN A 52 43.58 -22.59 5.37
CA ASN A 52 44.86 -21.99 5.71
C ASN A 52 45.41 -21.06 4.63
N THR A 53 44.84 -21.07 3.43
CA THR A 53 45.21 -20.12 2.37
C THR A 53 44.48 -18.79 2.59
N SER A 54 45.23 -17.69 2.68
CA SER A 54 44.62 -16.36 2.73
C SER A 54 43.71 -16.18 1.51
N VAL A 55 42.50 -15.63 1.71
CA VAL A 55 41.50 -15.40 0.63
C VAL A 55 42.12 -14.65 -0.57
N SER A 56 43.18 -13.87 -0.33
CA SER A 56 43.96 -13.15 -1.34
C SER A 56 44.89 -14.04 -2.18
N GLU A 57 45.59 -15.02 -1.58
CA GLU A 57 46.53 -15.90 -2.30
C GLU A 57 45.81 -17.01 -3.06
N ALA A 58 44.76 -17.59 -2.47
CA ALA A 58 43.87 -18.53 -3.17
C ALA A 58 43.18 -17.85 -4.36
N SER A 59 42.71 -16.60 -4.18
CA SER A 59 42.15 -15.80 -5.27
C SER A 59 43.14 -15.66 -6.43
N ASN A 60 44.40 -15.33 -6.17
CA ASN A 60 45.37 -15.13 -7.24
C ASN A 60 45.66 -16.42 -8.04
N ASP A 61 45.84 -17.56 -7.37
CA ASP A 61 46.09 -18.86 -8.04
C ASP A 61 44.85 -19.40 -8.78
N PHE A 62 43.65 -19.16 -8.25
CA PHE A 62 42.39 -19.46 -8.96
C PHE A 62 42.15 -18.53 -10.15
N LEU A 63 42.59 -17.26 -10.08
CA LEU A 63 42.46 -16.30 -11.17
C LEU A 63 43.48 -16.53 -12.30
N THR A 64 44.68 -17.04 -12.00
CA THR A 64 45.74 -17.27 -12.99
C THR A 64 45.73 -18.67 -13.60
N SER A 65 45.06 -19.65 -12.99
CA SER A 65 44.98 -21.01 -13.52
C SER A 65 43.93 -21.12 -14.65
N ASN A 66 44.37 -21.56 -15.85
CA ASN A 66 43.49 -21.79 -17.00
C ASN A 66 42.69 -23.11 -16.87
N SER A 67 42.23 -23.41 -15.66
CA SER A 67 41.51 -24.63 -15.29
C SER A 67 40.04 -24.55 -15.70
N LEU A 68 39.47 -25.68 -16.11
CA LEU A 68 38.04 -25.80 -16.43
C LEU A 68 37.17 -25.44 -15.21
N LEU A 69 37.65 -25.76 -14.01
CA LEU A 69 37.01 -25.41 -12.74
C LEU A 69 36.99 -23.89 -12.51
N ALA A 70 38.11 -23.20 -12.79
CA ALA A 70 38.20 -21.74 -12.65
C ALA A 70 37.24 -21.02 -13.60
N LYS A 71 37.11 -21.50 -14.84
CA LYS A 71 36.14 -20.98 -15.82
C LYS A 71 34.69 -21.17 -15.37
N PHE A 72 34.37 -22.34 -14.82
CA PHE A 72 33.03 -22.63 -14.29
C PHE A 72 32.68 -21.74 -13.09
N SER A 73 33.61 -21.63 -12.12
CA SER A 73 33.44 -20.76 -10.95
C SER A 73 33.35 -19.28 -11.32
N PHE A 74 34.12 -18.84 -12.32
CA PHE A 74 34.03 -17.47 -12.84
C PHE A 74 32.66 -17.18 -13.47
N ILE A 75 32.13 -18.10 -14.28
CA ILE A 75 30.77 -17.99 -14.85
C ILE A 75 29.73 -17.91 -13.73
N LEU A 76 29.84 -18.75 -12.71
CA LEU A 76 28.95 -18.73 -11.56
C LEU A 76 29.00 -17.38 -10.81
N LEU A 77 30.21 -16.86 -10.55
CA LEU A 77 30.41 -15.56 -9.93
C LEU A 77 29.76 -14.43 -10.74
N VAL A 78 29.96 -14.43 -12.07
CA VAL A 78 29.36 -13.44 -12.97
C VAL A 78 27.83 -13.51 -12.91
N VAL A 79 27.24 -14.70 -12.87
CA VAL A 79 25.79 -14.89 -12.74
C VAL A 79 25.27 -14.35 -11.39
N ILE A 80 25.99 -14.60 -10.29
CA ILE A 80 25.62 -14.08 -8.96
C ILE A 80 25.68 -12.55 -8.94
N ILE A 81 26.77 -11.96 -9.44
CA ILE A 81 26.92 -10.50 -9.53
C ILE A 81 25.83 -9.91 -10.42
N PHE A 82 25.54 -10.54 -11.56
CA PHE A 82 24.45 -10.12 -12.45
C PHE A 82 23.09 -10.15 -11.76
N MET A 83 22.78 -11.21 -10.98
CA MET A 83 21.54 -11.28 -10.20
C MET A 83 21.44 -10.16 -9.15
N ILE A 84 22.55 -9.83 -8.48
CA ILE A 84 22.60 -8.74 -7.51
C ILE A 84 22.35 -7.39 -8.21
N VAL A 85 23.02 -7.13 -9.33
CA VAL A 85 22.85 -5.91 -10.13
C VAL A 85 21.44 -5.80 -10.67
N LEU A 86 20.88 -6.89 -11.20
CA LEU A 86 19.50 -6.94 -11.69
C LEU A 86 18.50 -6.62 -10.57
N LYS A 87 18.70 -7.18 -9.37
CA LYS A 87 17.87 -6.88 -8.19
C LYS A 87 17.95 -5.39 -7.81
N ILE A 88 19.14 -4.81 -7.84
CA ILE A 88 19.33 -3.36 -7.56
C ILE A 88 18.65 -2.52 -8.65
N MET A 89 18.82 -2.84 -9.93
CA MET A 89 18.16 -2.14 -11.03
C MET A 89 16.64 -2.18 -10.89
N ILE A 90 16.06 -3.37 -10.65
CA ILE A 90 14.61 -3.52 -10.45
C ILE A 90 14.15 -2.71 -9.23
N SER A 91 14.95 -2.69 -8.15
CA SER A 91 14.64 -1.89 -6.96
C SER A 91 14.63 -0.38 -7.25
N ILE A 92 15.60 0.11 -8.03
CA ILE A 92 15.67 1.52 -8.42
C ILE A 92 14.48 1.87 -9.33
N LEU A 93 14.19 1.01 -10.31
CA LEU A 93 13.05 1.20 -11.21
C LEU A 93 11.73 1.21 -10.45
N GLY A 94 11.58 0.30 -9.48
CA GLY A 94 10.44 0.27 -8.57
C GLY A 94 10.29 1.57 -7.78
N TYR A 95 11.38 2.13 -7.26
CA TYR A 95 11.33 3.40 -6.51
C TYR A 95 10.81 4.57 -7.35
N PHE A 96 11.20 4.68 -8.62
CA PHE A 96 10.75 5.77 -9.49
C PHE A 96 9.38 5.55 -10.12
N LEU A 97 8.97 4.30 -10.34
CA LEU A 97 7.71 3.98 -11.02
C LEU A 97 6.55 3.66 -10.07
N THR A 98 6.82 3.43 -8.78
CA THR A 98 5.76 3.14 -7.80
C THR A 98 4.95 4.41 -7.51
N PRO A 99 3.61 4.38 -7.65
CA PRO A 99 2.75 5.49 -7.25
C PRO A 99 2.99 5.88 -5.79
N SER A 100 2.99 7.19 -5.52
CA SER A 100 3.14 7.71 -4.16
C SER A 100 2.07 7.12 -3.24
N SER A 101 2.47 6.59 -2.08
CA SER A 101 1.53 6.04 -1.12
C SER A 101 0.63 7.09 -0.44
N ASN A 102 1.00 8.38 -0.55
CA ASN A 102 0.30 9.48 0.08
C ASN A 102 -0.02 10.61 -0.93
N PRO A 103 -0.83 10.33 -1.96
CA PRO A 103 -1.07 11.24 -3.06
C PRO A 103 -1.92 12.44 -2.62
N TYR A 104 -1.64 13.60 -3.23
CA TYR A 104 -2.60 14.71 -3.23
C TYR A 104 -3.69 14.35 -4.24
N ILE A 105 -4.93 14.29 -3.78
CA ILE A 105 -6.10 14.16 -4.66
C ILE A 105 -6.43 15.52 -5.25
N ILE A 106 -6.42 16.56 -4.41
CA ILE A 106 -6.48 17.96 -4.82
C ILE A 106 -5.32 18.67 -4.15
N LYS A 107 -4.52 19.40 -4.93
CA LYS A 107 -3.41 20.22 -4.41
C LYS A 107 -3.75 21.70 -4.58
N GLY A 108 -3.79 22.46 -3.50
CA GLY A 108 -4.27 23.84 -3.52
C GLY A 108 -5.78 23.95 -3.31
N ALA A 109 -6.30 25.17 -3.49
CA ALA A 109 -7.67 25.54 -3.21
C ALA A 109 -8.62 25.24 -4.40
N LEU A 110 -9.81 24.74 -4.08
CA LEU A 110 -10.89 24.45 -5.00
C LEU A 110 -12.19 25.03 -4.45
N ASN A 111 -13.01 25.66 -5.31
CA ASN A 111 -14.32 26.14 -4.88
C ASN A 111 -15.28 24.96 -4.69
N GLY A 112 -16.17 25.05 -3.71
CA GLY A 112 -17.10 23.96 -3.36
C GLY A 112 -18.13 23.62 -4.45
N ASN A 113 -18.21 24.45 -5.51
CA ASN A 113 -19.05 24.21 -6.68
C ASN A 113 -18.27 23.65 -7.88
N ASP A 114 -16.94 23.59 -7.81
CA ASP A 114 -16.08 23.05 -8.87
C ASP A 114 -16.04 21.52 -8.72
N LYS A 115 -16.97 20.80 -9.36
CA LYS A 115 -16.97 19.33 -9.35
C LYS A 115 -15.72 18.79 -10.05
N VAL A 116 -14.99 17.90 -9.36
CA VAL A 116 -13.80 17.23 -9.89
C VAL A 116 -13.90 15.73 -9.64
N ILE A 117 -13.59 14.92 -10.65
CA ILE A 117 -13.49 13.46 -10.53
C ILE A 117 -12.02 13.10 -10.75
N VAL A 118 -11.41 12.44 -9.77
CA VAL A 118 -10.01 12.05 -9.82
C VAL A 118 -9.91 10.54 -10.06
N PRO A 119 -9.46 10.12 -11.26
CA PRO A 119 -9.33 8.71 -11.62
C PRO A 119 -8.38 7.97 -10.69
N GLN A 120 -8.66 6.69 -10.45
CA GLN A 120 -7.81 5.82 -9.63
C GLN A 120 -6.95 4.85 -10.44
N ASP A 121 -7.26 4.70 -11.74
CA ASP A 121 -6.51 3.83 -12.64
C ASP A 121 -5.10 4.39 -12.89
N PRO A 122 -4.02 3.70 -12.44
CA PRO A 122 -2.64 4.18 -12.58
C PRO A 122 -2.16 4.29 -14.03
N SER A 123 -2.87 3.70 -14.99
CA SER A 123 -2.55 3.85 -16.42
C SER A 123 -2.87 5.25 -16.96
N ASN A 124 -3.70 6.03 -16.23
CA ASN A 124 -4.04 7.40 -16.58
C ASN A 124 -3.05 8.40 -15.94
N LEU A 125 -2.51 9.33 -16.73
CA LEU A 125 -1.57 10.36 -16.29
C LEU A 125 -2.16 11.33 -15.26
N GLU A 126 -3.48 11.57 -15.32
CA GLU A 126 -4.20 12.45 -14.39
C GLU A 126 -4.72 11.70 -13.14
N SER A 127 -4.38 10.41 -13.01
CA SER A 127 -4.81 9.61 -11.87
C SER A 127 -4.05 9.95 -10.60
N ALA A 128 -4.73 9.82 -9.46
CA ALA A 128 -4.13 9.86 -8.15
C ALA A 128 -4.51 8.59 -7.37
N PRO A 129 -3.80 7.47 -7.58
CA PRO A 129 -4.20 6.17 -7.02
C PRO A 129 -4.15 6.15 -5.49
N VAL A 130 -5.29 5.85 -4.87
CA VAL A 130 -5.44 5.62 -3.43
C VAL A 130 -5.08 4.17 -3.12
N LEU A 131 -3.84 3.96 -2.69
CA LEU A 131 -3.34 2.63 -2.34
C LEU A 131 -3.86 2.18 -0.97
N LYS A 132 -4.26 0.91 -0.86
CA LYS A 132 -4.61 0.32 0.44
C LYS A 132 -3.39 0.24 1.35
N SER A 133 -3.63 0.22 2.66
CA SER A 133 -2.57 -0.06 3.64
C SER A 133 -1.91 -1.42 3.37
N ASN A 134 -0.59 -1.43 3.21
CA ASN A 134 0.17 -2.66 3.03
C ASN A 134 0.73 -3.17 4.37
N ASP A 135 0.54 -4.47 4.65
CA ASP A 135 1.12 -5.20 5.79
C ASP A 135 1.03 -4.49 7.16
N ARG A 136 -0.11 -3.85 7.42
CA ARG A 136 -0.37 -3.24 8.73
C ARG A 136 -0.85 -4.30 9.71
N HIS A 137 -0.15 -4.42 10.84
CA HIS A 137 -0.44 -5.42 11.87
C HIS A 137 -1.87 -5.32 12.45
N ARG A 138 -2.50 -4.15 12.37
CA ARG A 138 -3.87 -3.91 12.90
C ARG A 138 -4.96 -4.00 11.84
N GLY A 139 -4.67 -4.46 10.62
CA GLY A 139 -5.66 -4.52 9.53
C GLY A 139 -5.72 -3.23 8.73
N VAL A 140 -6.91 -2.84 8.29
CA VAL A 140 -7.09 -1.67 7.39
C VAL A 140 -6.74 -0.36 8.10
N GLU A 141 -5.89 0.43 7.46
CA GLU A 141 -5.49 1.74 7.98
C GLU A 141 -5.50 2.79 6.86
N PHE A 142 -6.00 3.98 7.13
CA PHE A 142 -5.83 5.12 6.24
C PHE A 142 -6.10 6.44 6.96
N THR A 143 -5.66 7.53 6.34
CA THR A 143 -6.08 8.87 6.74
C THR A 143 -6.42 9.73 5.53
N TRP A 144 -7.59 10.36 5.56
CA TRP A 144 -7.94 11.45 4.64
C TRP A 144 -7.75 12.77 5.37
N SER A 145 -7.10 13.73 4.72
CA SER A 145 -6.83 15.06 5.27
C SER A 145 -7.34 16.10 4.29
N VAL A 146 -8.06 17.10 4.78
CA VAL A 146 -8.57 18.20 3.95
C VAL A 146 -8.70 19.47 4.78
N TRP A 147 -8.44 20.61 4.16
CA TRP A 147 -8.79 21.91 4.71
C TRP A 147 -10.11 22.37 4.16
N LEU A 148 -10.97 22.90 5.01
CA LEU A 148 -12.32 23.36 4.66
C LEU A 148 -12.49 24.82 5.08
N PHE A 149 -13.18 25.57 4.24
CA PHE A 149 -13.65 26.92 4.53
C PHE A 149 -15.13 26.99 4.17
N LEU A 150 -16.01 27.08 5.17
CA LEU A 150 -17.46 27.09 4.97
C LEU A 150 -18.02 28.53 4.97
N ASN A 151 -18.96 28.80 4.07
CA ASN A 151 -19.66 30.07 3.92
C ASN A 151 -21.08 30.00 4.51
N THR A 152 -21.73 31.14 4.74
CA THR A 152 -23.07 31.21 5.36
C THR A 152 -24.25 30.95 4.43
N ALA A 153 -24.01 30.71 3.14
CA ALA A 153 -25.06 30.82 2.11
C ALA A 153 -25.75 29.49 1.73
N SER A 154 -25.70 28.43 2.55
CA SER A 154 -26.39 27.20 2.16
C SER A 154 -27.91 27.31 2.30
N THR A 155 -28.59 27.03 1.20
CA THR A 155 -30.03 26.79 1.13
C THR A 155 -30.37 25.30 1.00
N ALA A 156 -29.36 24.42 1.00
CA ALA A 156 -29.57 22.99 0.83
C ALA A 156 -30.09 22.35 2.14
N SER A 157 -31.18 21.59 2.03
CA SER A 157 -31.75 20.80 3.13
C SER A 157 -31.19 19.38 3.21
N THR A 158 -30.37 18.97 2.22
CA THR A 158 -29.73 17.67 2.16
C THR A 158 -28.22 17.80 2.39
N PRO A 159 -27.56 16.76 2.94
CA PRO A 159 -26.11 16.68 3.02
C PRO A 159 -25.41 17.01 1.70
N GLN A 160 -24.50 17.96 1.76
CA GLN A 160 -23.72 18.46 0.62
C GLN A 160 -22.35 17.81 0.59
N ASN A 161 -21.95 17.25 -0.54
CA ASN A 161 -20.72 16.46 -0.64
C ASN A 161 -19.47 17.36 -0.72
N ILE A 162 -18.50 17.11 0.16
CA ILE A 162 -17.14 17.67 0.05
C ILE A 162 -16.29 16.75 -0.82
N PHE A 163 -16.21 15.47 -0.44
CA PHE A 163 -15.57 14.44 -1.24
C PHE A 163 -16.14 13.07 -0.90
N VAL A 164 -16.00 12.12 -1.82
CA VAL A 164 -16.33 10.72 -1.59
C VAL A 164 -15.42 9.81 -2.42
N LYS A 165 -14.86 8.79 -1.76
CA LYS A 165 -14.20 7.67 -2.45
C LYS A 165 -15.29 6.66 -2.79
N GLY A 166 -15.82 6.73 -4.00
CA GLY A 166 -17.10 6.14 -4.38
C GLY A 166 -17.43 6.30 -5.86
N ASN A 167 -18.64 5.92 -6.26
CA ASN A 167 -19.10 6.22 -7.62
C ASN A 167 -19.65 7.67 -7.69
N GLU A 168 -20.19 8.05 -8.84
CA GLU A 168 -20.88 9.35 -9.01
C GLU A 168 -22.39 9.27 -8.74
N ASN A 169 -22.88 8.16 -8.16
CA ASN A 169 -24.31 7.95 -7.95
C ASN A 169 -24.70 8.46 -6.56
N PHE A 170 -25.42 9.59 -6.55
CA PHE A 170 -26.01 10.17 -5.35
C PHE A 170 -27.50 9.84 -5.29
N ASP A 171 -27.99 9.47 -4.11
CA ASP A 171 -29.42 9.31 -3.86
C ASP A 171 -30.08 10.69 -3.86
N ALA A 172 -31.02 10.91 -4.77
CA ALA A 172 -31.71 12.19 -4.94
C ALA A 172 -32.51 12.61 -3.69
N THR A 173 -32.92 11.65 -2.86
CA THR A 173 -33.73 11.92 -1.65
C THR A 173 -32.84 12.33 -0.49
N THR A 174 -31.73 11.63 -0.28
CA THR A 174 -30.86 11.84 0.88
C THR A 174 -29.66 12.74 0.58
N GLY A 175 -29.31 12.97 -0.68
CA GLY A 175 -28.11 13.70 -1.10
C GLY A 175 -26.80 12.93 -0.91
N LEU A 176 -26.86 11.71 -0.38
CA LEU A 176 -25.70 10.88 -0.05
C LEU A 176 -25.27 10.01 -1.23
N ASN A 177 -23.97 9.74 -1.33
CA ASN A 177 -23.47 8.78 -2.31
C ASN A 177 -23.88 7.35 -1.96
N LEU A 178 -24.09 6.50 -2.97
CA LEU A 178 -24.41 5.09 -2.76
C LEU A 178 -23.21 4.25 -2.32
N MET A 179 -21.98 4.72 -2.54
CA MET A 179 -20.74 4.07 -2.09
C MET A 179 -19.82 5.04 -1.34
N ASN A 180 -19.67 4.88 -0.03
CA ASN A 180 -18.86 5.74 0.83
C ASN A 180 -17.69 4.96 1.43
N GLY A 181 -16.51 5.04 0.79
CA GLY A 181 -15.30 4.36 1.25
C GLY A 181 -14.10 5.25 1.57
N PRO A 182 -14.18 6.36 2.33
CA PRO A 182 -15.32 7.02 2.99
C PRO A 182 -15.95 8.14 2.15
N GLY A 183 -16.99 8.81 2.67
CA GLY A 183 -17.54 10.06 2.13
C GLY A 183 -17.74 11.14 3.18
N LEU A 184 -17.32 12.37 2.90
CA LEU A 184 -17.43 13.52 3.79
C LEU A 184 -18.42 14.55 3.25
N TYR A 185 -19.32 14.99 4.11
CA TYR A 185 -20.44 15.86 3.78
C TYR A 185 -20.60 16.99 4.80
N VAL A 186 -21.24 18.06 4.37
CA VAL A 186 -21.69 19.17 5.21
C VAL A 186 -23.21 19.16 5.26
N GLU A 187 -23.75 19.19 6.45
CA GLU A 187 -25.19 19.27 6.69
C GLU A 187 -25.48 20.58 7.43
N LYS A 188 -26.41 21.36 6.89
CA LYS A 188 -26.87 22.58 7.56
C LYS A 188 -27.69 22.20 8.78
N ILE A 189 -27.45 22.90 9.88
CA ILE A 189 -28.33 22.84 11.05
C ILE A 189 -29.46 23.84 10.81
N ASP A 190 -30.69 23.35 10.69
CA ASP A 190 -31.88 24.21 10.61
C ASP A 190 -32.15 24.81 11.99
N THR A 191 -31.49 25.93 12.29
CA THR A 191 -31.87 26.80 13.40
C THR A 191 -33.00 27.70 12.91
N ALA A 192 -34.11 27.72 13.66
CA ALA A 192 -35.33 28.46 13.32
C ALA A 192 -35.17 30.00 13.27
N ASP A 193 -33.94 30.53 13.34
CA ASP A 193 -33.66 31.93 13.60
C ASP A 193 -32.48 32.45 12.76
N SER A 194 -32.83 33.21 11.72
CA SER A 194 -31.98 34.16 10.97
C SER A 194 -30.79 33.61 10.17
N ALA A 195 -30.60 34.12 8.94
CA ALA A 195 -29.50 33.78 8.03
C ALA A 195 -28.09 33.99 8.62
N ASP A 196 -27.98 34.82 9.66
CA ASP A 196 -26.74 35.14 10.35
C ASP A 196 -26.27 34.09 11.37
N ASN A 197 -27.11 33.09 11.72
CA ASN A 197 -26.76 32.01 12.65
C ASN A 197 -26.66 30.64 11.95
N THR A 198 -26.20 30.65 10.69
CA THR A 198 -26.00 29.41 9.93
C THR A 198 -24.88 28.59 10.57
N GLN A 199 -25.23 27.41 11.08
CA GLN A 199 -24.30 26.43 11.61
C GLN A 199 -24.30 25.18 10.73
N TYR A 200 -23.16 24.49 10.69
CA TYR A 200 -23.01 23.25 9.94
C TYR A 200 -22.50 22.13 10.83
N ASN A 201 -23.02 20.94 10.57
CA ASN A 201 -22.47 19.68 11.01
C ASN A 201 -21.61 19.10 9.89
N LEU A 202 -20.52 18.44 10.27
CA LEU A 202 -19.76 17.59 9.38
C LEU A 202 -20.28 16.16 9.52
N VAL A 203 -20.68 15.56 8.41
CA VAL A 203 -21.22 14.21 8.37
C VAL A 203 -20.26 13.35 7.58
N LEU A 204 -19.67 12.37 8.25
CA LEU A 204 -18.84 11.34 7.65
C LEU A 204 -19.65 10.07 7.52
N MET A 205 -19.70 9.54 6.30
CA MET A 205 -20.30 8.24 5.98
C MET A 205 -19.21 7.23 5.68
N MET A 206 -19.34 6.03 6.24
CA MET A 206 -18.47 4.91 5.94
C MET A 206 -19.29 3.62 5.79
N ASP A 207 -19.22 3.01 4.62
CA ASP A 207 -19.88 1.74 4.37
C ASP A 207 -19.12 0.59 5.05
N HIS A 208 -19.84 -0.46 5.44
CA HIS A 208 -19.29 -1.60 6.17
C HIS A 208 -19.89 -2.94 5.71
N ASN A 209 -19.27 -4.05 6.11
CA ASN A 209 -19.67 -5.40 5.69
C ASN A 209 -20.94 -5.96 6.33
N GLY A 210 -21.51 -5.32 7.36
CA GLY A 210 -22.73 -5.78 8.03
C GLY A 210 -24.04 -5.58 7.26
N GLY A 211 -24.01 -4.97 6.08
CA GLY A 211 -25.20 -4.68 5.29
C GLY A 211 -24.87 -4.23 3.87
N GLN A 212 -25.90 -3.84 3.11
CA GLN A 212 -25.80 -3.31 1.75
C GLN A 212 -26.54 -1.98 1.68
N GLU A 213 -25.91 -1.02 0.99
CA GLU A 213 -26.45 0.30 0.75
C GLU A 213 -27.17 0.33 -0.59
N THR A 214 -28.43 0.73 -0.57
CA THR A 214 -29.21 0.97 -1.79
C THR A 214 -30.03 2.24 -1.59
N THR A 215 -30.57 2.80 -2.68
CA THR A 215 -31.48 3.95 -2.60
C THR A 215 -32.58 3.67 -1.58
N GLY A 216 -32.73 4.56 -0.60
CA GLY A 216 -33.71 4.43 0.49
C GLY A 216 -33.39 3.41 1.60
N ASN A 217 -32.21 2.76 1.60
CA ASN A 217 -31.80 1.81 2.64
C ASN A 217 -30.34 2.08 3.09
N ASN A 218 -30.18 2.37 4.39
CA ASN A 218 -28.88 2.77 4.98
C ASN A 218 -28.33 1.77 6.02
N ASN A 219 -28.68 0.48 5.93
CA ASN A 219 -28.37 -0.53 6.97
C ASN A 219 -26.93 -1.09 6.95
N GLY A 220 -26.15 -0.75 5.93
CA GLY A 220 -24.77 -1.15 5.66
C GLY A 220 -23.75 -0.02 5.79
N ARG A 221 -24.06 1.09 6.47
CA ARG A 221 -23.15 2.22 6.68
C ARG A 221 -23.27 2.81 8.08
N ASP A 222 -22.14 3.35 8.55
CA ASP A 222 -22.10 4.16 9.76
C ASP A 222 -22.12 5.64 9.41
N ARG A 223 -22.98 6.40 10.11
CA ARG A 223 -23.06 7.87 10.05
C ARG A 223 -22.39 8.47 11.28
N ILE A 224 -21.30 9.19 11.08
CA ILE A 224 -20.55 9.87 12.12
C ILE A 224 -20.74 11.37 11.96
N THR A 225 -21.34 12.02 12.95
CA THR A 225 -21.60 13.47 12.93
C THR A 225 -20.67 14.20 13.90
N VAL A 226 -19.99 15.23 13.41
CA VAL A 226 -19.25 16.21 14.20
C VAL A 226 -20.04 17.51 14.18
N GLU A 227 -20.45 17.94 15.35
CA GLU A 227 -21.37 19.07 15.49
C GLU A 227 -20.64 20.41 15.44
N SER A 228 -21.34 21.43 14.95
CA SER A 228 -20.94 22.84 15.09
C SER A 228 -19.54 23.18 14.56
N ILE A 229 -19.26 22.88 13.29
CA ILE A 229 -17.99 23.26 12.66
C ILE A 229 -17.92 24.79 12.44
N PRO A 230 -16.76 25.42 12.72
CA PRO A 230 -16.57 26.84 12.46
C PRO A 230 -16.79 27.23 10.99
N ILE A 231 -17.51 28.32 10.78
CA ILE A 231 -17.71 28.95 9.47
C ILE A 231 -16.79 30.17 9.31
N ARG A 232 -16.57 30.60 8.07
CA ARG A 232 -15.74 31.75 7.69
C ARG A 232 -14.29 31.69 8.19
N LYS A 233 -13.84 30.50 8.58
CA LYS A 233 -12.47 30.19 9.01
C LYS A 233 -12.03 28.90 8.35
N TRP A 234 -10.74 28.80 8.08
CA TRP A 234 -10.14 27.55 7.65
C TRP A 234 -10.09 26.57 8.81
N VAL A 235 -10.57 25.36 8.55
CA VAL A 235 -10.60 24.25 9.49
C VAL A 235 -9.95 23.05 8.84
N HIS A 236 -9.00 22.44 9.52
CA HIS A 236 -8.43 21.17 9.10
C HIS A 236 -9.31 20.03 9.61
N VAL A 237 -9.63 19.09 8.73
CA VAL A 237 -10.33 17.85 9.05
C VAL A 237 -9.44 16.68 8.64
N ALA A 238 -9.20 15.76 9.56
CA ALA A 238 -8.59 14.48 9.23
C ALA A 238 -9.47 13.30 9.66
N VAL A 239 -9.83 12.44 8.71
CA VAL A 239 -10.56 11.19 8.94
C VAL A 239 -9.53 10.06 8.98
N ARG A 240 -9.29 9.52 10.17
CA ARG A 240 -8.31 8.47 10.43
C ARG A 240 -9.05 7.17 10.76
N LEU A 241 -8.76 6.12 10.01
CA LEU A 241 -9.26 4.78 10.29
C LEU A 241 -8.10 3.87 10.71
N GLN A 242 -8.30 3.12 11.79
CA GLN A 242 -7.42 2.03 12.20
C GLN A 242 -8.27 0.82 12.61
N ASN A 243 -8.20 -0.25 11.82
CA ASN A 243 -9.05 -1.43 11.93
C ASN A 243 -10.54 -1.07 11.79
N THR A 244 -11.26 -1.05 12.91
CA THR A 244 -12.68 -0.64 13.04
C THR A 244 -12.84 0.68 13.77
N LEU A 245 -11.75 1.25 14.30
CA LEU A 245 -11.78 2.51 15.02
C LEU A 245 -11.61 3.66 14.04
N LEU A 246 -12.65 4.48 13.92
CA LEU A 246 -12.69 5.64 13.06
C LEU A 246 -12.68 6.91 13.92
N ASP A 247 -11.65 7.72 13.73
CA ASP A 247 -11.44 8.99 14.44
C ASP A 247 -11.55 10.16 13.45
N VAL A 248 -12.34 11.16 13.82
CA VAL A 248 -12.39 12.45 13.11
C VAL A 248 -11.67 13.49 13.94
N TYR A 249 -10.59 14.03 13.38
CA TYR A 249 -9.83 15.12 13.95
C TYR A 249 -10.27 16.43 13.33
N VAL A 250 -10.38 17.47 14.16
CA VAL A 250 -10.61 18.85 13.75
C VAL A 250 -9.49 19.69 14.35
N ASN A 251 -8.74 20.39 13.50
CA ASN A 251 -7.58 21.21 13.87
C ASN A 251 -6.58 20.48 14.79
N GLY A 252 -6.29 19.21 14.50
CA GLY A 252 -5.31 18.41 15.26
C GLY A 252 -5.83 17.79 16.56
N THR A 253 -7.07 18.06 16.94
CA THR A 253 -7.73 17.49 18.14
C THR A 253 -8.80 16.47 17.74
N ILE A 254 -9.02 15.42 18.54
CA ILE A 254 -10.07 14.43 18.27
C ILE A 254 -11.43 15.06 18.55
N ALA A 255 -12.23 15.26 17.50
CA ALA A 255 -13.59 15.80 17.62
C ALA A 255 -14.63 14.68 17.83
N LYS A 256 -14.42 13.52 17.18
CA LYS A 256 -15.29 12.35 17.35
C LYS A 256 -14.49 11.08 17.19
N ARG A 257 -14.76 10.10 18.05
CA ARG A 257 -14.27 8.72 17.96
C ARG A 257 -15.47 7.80 17.83
N HIS A 258 -15.44 6.92 16.83
CA HIS A 258 -16.50 5.98 16.53
C HIS A 258 -15.91 4.59 16.33
N ASN A 259 -16.44 3.60 17.04
CA ASN A 259 -16.02 2.20 16.87
C ASN A 259 -17.07 1.48 16.02
N MET A 260 -16.68 1.10 14.80
CA MET A 260 -17.55 0.40 13.87
C MET A 260 -17.77 -1.04 14.36
N LEU A 261 -19.03 -1.50 14.36
CA LEU A 261 -19.34 -2.90 14.72
C LEU A 261 -18.85 -3.88 13.65
N ASN A 262 -18.87 -3.44 12.39
CA ASN A 262 -18.51 -4.26 11.23
C ASN A 262 -17.26 -3.70 10.55
N ALA A 263 -16.55 -4.58 9.85
CA ALA A 263 -15.36 -4.18 9.10
C ALA A 263 -15.72 -3.14 8.01
N PRO A 264 -14.99 -2.01 7.93
CA PRO A 264 -15.21 -0.98 6.92
C PRO A 264 -14.91 -1.50 5.52
N LYS A 265 -15.72 -1.07 4.54
CA LYS A 265 -15.55 -1.41 3.12
C LYS A 265 -14.57 -0.47 2.45
N GLN A 266 -13.69 -1.04 1.62
CA GLN A 266 -12.84 -0.29 0.70
C GLN A 266 -13.27 -0.58 -0.74
N ASN A 267 -13.23 0.43 -1.60
CA ASN A 267 -13.58 0.30 -3.02
C ASN A 267 -12.45 0.83 -3.93
N PHE A 268 -12.54 0.51 -5.22
CA PHE A 268 -11.58 0.95 -6.25
C PHE A 268 -12.12 2.06 -7.16
N ASN A 269 -13.33 2.57 -6.89
CA ASN A 269 -13.96 3.62 -7.69
C ASN A 269 -13.22 4.95 -7.60
N ASP A 270 -13.57 5.90 -8.43
CA ASP A 270 -12.92 7.20 -8.43
C ASP A 270 -13.15 8.03 -7.15
N VAL A 271 -12.38 9.09 -6.99
CA VAL A 271 -12.64 10.07 -5.93
C VAL A 271 -13.43 11.21 -6.55
N THR A 272 -14.69 11.35 -6.13
CA THR A 272 -15.51 12.49 -6.50
C THR A 272 -15.34 13.59 -5.46
N VAL A 273 -14.98 14.79 -5.89
CA VAL A 273 -14.80 15.98 -5.06
C VAL A 273 -15.84 17.01 -5.48
N CYS A 274 -16.46 17.68 -4.50
CA CYS A 274 -17.58 18.61 -4.72
C CYS A 274 -18.71 17.97 -5.53
N GLY A 275 -19.05 16.70 -5.21
CA GLY A 275 -20.06 15.93 -5.94
C GLY A 275 -21.49 16.43 -5.73
N ASN A 276 -22.42 15.87 -6.51
CA ASN A 276 -23.83 16.28 -6.52
C ASN A 276 -24.00 17.79 -6.82
N THR A 277 -24.45 18.57 -5.84
CA THR A 277 -24.61 20.04 -5.93
C THR A 277 -23.41 20.81 -5.37
N GLY A 278 -22.35 20.12 -4.95
CA GLY A 278 -21.22 20.72 -4.25
C GLY A 278 -21.56 21.13 -2.82
N PHE A 279 -20.72 21.96 -2.21
CA PHE A 279 -20.93 22.50 -0.86
C PHE A 279 -20.63 24.01 -0.79
N PRO A 280 -21.17 24.72 0.22
CA PRO A 280 -21.12 26.17 0.28
C PRO A 280 -19.81 26.61 0.93
N GLY A 281 -18.72 26.54 0.17
CA GLY A 281 -17.41 26.81 0.73
C GLY A 281 -16.27 26.62 -0.27
N LYS A 282 -15.08 26.39 0.27
CA LYS A 282 -13.87 26.01 -0.45
C LYS A 282 -13.18 24.89 0.30
N LEU A 283 -12.44 24.05 -0.42
CA LEU A 283 -11.52 23.10 0.18
C LEU A 283 -10.10 23.37 -0.30
N ALA A 284 -9.11 22.92 0.46
CA ALA A 284 -7.71 22.94 0.05
C ALA A 284 -6.98 21.68 0.49
N ASP A 285 -6.01 21.27 -0.33
CA ASP A 285 -5.09 20.15 -0.06
C ASP A 285 -5.81 18.87 0.42
N LEU A 286 -6.74 18.34 -0.38
CA LEU A 286 -7.31 17.02 -0.14
C LEU A 286 -6.23 15.97 -0.40
N ARG A 287 -5.78 15.30 0.66
CA ARG A 287 -4.68 14.34 0.63
C ARG A 287 -5.07 13.03 1.29
N TYR A 288 -4.65 11.94 0.66
CA TYR A 288 -4.77 10.60 1.21
C TYR A 288 -3.44 10.13 1.81
N TYR A 289 -3.52 9.32 2.84
CA TYR A 289 -2.42 8.58 3.43
C TYR A 289 -2.81 7.11 3.60
N SER A 290 -1.99 6.18 3.14
CA SER A 290 -2.24 4.72 3.19
C SER A 290 -2.03 4.11 4.58
N TYR A 291 -2.02 4.94 5.63
CA TYR A 291 -1.80 4.53 7.01
C TYR A 291 -2.54 5.46 7.97
N ALA A 292 -2.71 5.00 9.21
CA ALA A 292 -3.33 5.77 10.26
C ALA A 292 -2.30 6.76 10.84
N MET A 293 -2.33 8.02 10.39
CA MET A 293 -1.42 9.06 10.88
C MET A 293 -1.52 9.18 12.40
N ASN A 294 -0.38 9.43 13.04
CA ASN A 294 -0.35 9.73 14.46
C ASN A 294 -0.69 11.22 14.70
N VAL A 295 -0.94 11.56 15.97
CA VAL A 295 -1.34 12.92 16.36
C VAL A 295 -0.27 13.98 16.00
N PHE A 296 1.01 13.65 16.04
CA PHE A 296 2.08 14.59 15.68
C PHE A 296 2.10 14.88 14.18
N GLU A 297 1.91 13.85 13.34
CA GLU A 297 1.80 14.01 11.88
C GLU A 297 0.59 14.86 11.51
N ILE A 298 -0.56 14.62 12.15
CA ILE A 298 -1.77 15.44 11.93
C ILE A 298 -1.50 16.89 12.35
N ASN A 299 -0.90 17.12 13.52
CA ASN A 299 -0.58 18.48 13.97
C ASN A 299 0.45 19.16 13.08
N ASN A 300 1.43 18.44 12.53
CA ASN A 300 2.36 18.99 11.54
C ASN A 300 1.61 19.53 10.31
N VAL A 301 0.60 18.80 9.80
CA VAL A 301 -0.24 19.30 8.70
C VAL A 301 -0.97 20.59 9.11
N VAL A 302 -1.55 20.64 10.31
CA VAL A 302 -2.24 21.84 10.82
C VAL A 302 -1.29 23.04 10.91
N MET A 303 -0.05 22.83 11.36
CA MET A 303 0.96 23.89 11.49
C MET A 303 1.35 24.52 10.15
N PHE A 304 1.35 23.76 9.05
CA PHE A 304 1.63 24.31 7.72
C PHE A 304 0.48 25.14 7.15
N GLY A 305 -0.76 24.89 7.61
CA GLY A 305 -1.94 25.59 7.11
C GLY A 305 -2.40 25.11 5.72
N PRO A 306 -3.51 25.67 5.21
CA PRO A 306 -4.02 25.36 3.88
C PRO A 306 -3.20 26.06 2.78
N ASN A 307 -2.97 25.37 1.65
CA ASN A 307 -2.52 26.02 0.43
C ASN A 307 -3.69 26.75 -0.25
N THR A 308 -3.71 28.08 -0.14
CA THR A 308 -4.76 28.92 -0.71
C THR A 308 -4.55 29.26 -2.19
N ARG A 309 -3.49 28.76 -2.84
CA ARG A 309 -3.28 28.94 -4.28
C ARG A 309 -4.30 28.07 -5.04
N PRO A 310 -4.91 28.55 -6.13
CA PRO A 310 -5.84 27.74 -6.92
C PRO A 310 -5.21 26.42 -7.34
N SER A 311 -5.94 25.32 -7.13
CA SER A 311 -5.59 23.99 -7.62
C SER A 311 -5.59 23.99 -9.13
N ASP A 312 -4.68 23.25 -9.78
CA ASP A 312 -4.67 23.13 -11.24
C ASP A 312 -5.99 22.55 -11.80
N LEU A 313 -6.77 21.85 -10.97
CA LEU A 313 -8.10 21.32 -11.29
C LEU A 313 -9.26 22.32 -11.07
N SER A 314 -8.99 23.51 -10.53
CA SER A 314 -10.01 24.55 -10.35
C SER A 314 -10.28 25.31 -11.65
N ILE A 315 -11.50 25.80 -11.83
CA ILE A 315 -11.87 26.67 -12.95
C ILE A 315 -11.01 27.96 -12.96
N ASP A 316 -10.60 28.43 -11.78
CA ASP A 316 -9.79 29.64 -11.59
C ASP A 316 -8.31 29.44 -11.97
N SER A 317 -7.83 28.20 -12.03
CA SER A 317 -6.42 27.86 -12.33
C SER A 317 -6.03 28.12 -13.79
N ARG A 318 -7.02 28.16 -14.68
CA ARG A 318 -6.88 28.50 -16.09
C ARG A 318 -6.37 29.93 -16.31
N ALA A 319 -6.31 30.74 -15.25
CA ALA A 319 -5.54 31.98 -15.23
C ALA A 319 -4.03 31.78 -15.50
N LYS A 320 -3.46 30.60 -15.24
CA LYS A 320 -2.05 30.27 -15.60
C LYS A 320 -1.83 30.14 -17.11
N THR A 321 -2.89 29.88 -17.89
CA THR A 321 -2.82 29.75 -19.36
C THR A 321 -3.19 31.04 -20.11
N GLY A 322 -3.29 32.18 -19.42
CA GLY A 322 -3.59 33.49 -20.02
C GLY A 322 -5.07 33.70 -20.38
N THR A 323 -5.94 32.74 -20.06
CA THR A 323 -7.39 32.82 -20.25
C THR A 323 -8.04 33.13 -18.91
N TYR A 324 -8.45 34.38 -18.72
CA TYR A 324 -9.13 34.85 -17.51
C TYR A 324 -10.59 34.38 -17.47
N SER A 325 -10.81 33.08 -17.25
CA SER A 325 -12.14 32.45 -17.15
C SER A 325 -13.02 33.03 -16.03
N TYR A 326 -12.41 33.72 -15.05
CA TYR A 326 -13.10 34.41 -13.96
C TYR A 326 -13.70 35.77 -14.38
N LEU A 327 -13.40 36.28 -15.57
CA LEU A 327 -14.04 37.49 -16.11
C LEU A 327 -15.37 37.10 -16.76
N SER A 328 -16.48 37.48 -16.13
CA SER A 328 -17.81 37.25 -16.70
C SER A 328 -18.09 38.22 -17.85
N ASN A 329 -18.42 37.67 -19.02
CA ASN A 329 -18.99 38.42 -20.15
C ASN A 329 -20.53 38.35 -20.18
N MET A 330 -21.18 37.68 -19.23
CA MET A 330 -22.64 37.46 -19.25
C MET A 330 -23.44 38.76 -19.23
N TRP A 331 -22.88 39.84 -18.67
CA TRP A 331 -23.55 41.14 -18.67
C TRP A 331 -23.68 41.78 -20.06
N TYR A 332 -22.87 41.35 -21.03
CA TYR A 332 -22.93 41.83 -22.41
C TYR A 332 -23.96 41.07 -23.27
N SER A 333 -24.24 39.80 -22.96
CA SER A 333 -25.17 38.98 -23.75
C SER A 333 -26.63 39.29 -23.50
N ASP A 334 -27.00 39.78 -22.31
CA ASP A 334 -28.40 40.13 -21.99
C ASP A 334 -28.88 41.44 -22.65
N LYS A 335 -28.00 42.14 -23.38
CA LYS A 335 -28.29 43.41 -24.04
C LYS A 335 -28.44 43.31 -25.56
N TYR A 336 -28.35 42.11 -26.14
CA TYR A 336 -28.50 41.89 -27.58
C TYR A 336 -29.46 40.75 -27.89
#